data_AF-A0A5E6UC91-F1
#
_entry.id   AF-A0A5E6UC91-F1
#
_cell.length_a   1.000
_cell.length_b   1.000
_cell.length_c   1.000
_cell.angle_alpha   90.00
_cell.angle_beta   90.00
_cell.angle_gamma   90.00
#
_symmetry.space_group_name_H-M   'P 1'
#
loop_
_entity.id
_entity.type
_entity.pdbx_description
1 polymer ?
#
loop_
_entity_poly.entity_id
_entity_poly.type
_entity_poly.pdbx_seq_one_letter_code
_entity_poly.pdbx_strand_id
1 'polypeptide(L)' 'MSLRICILETDILRPELVDQYQGYGQMFQRLFSQQPIAAEFTVYNEMQGEYPRDDLSYDV' A
#
# COMPACT_ATOMS: atom_id res chain seq x y z
N MET A 1 14.41 -8.99 -11.01
CA MET A 1 13.52 -7.82 -11.20
C MET A 1 12.63 -7.75 -9.97
N SER A 2 12.51 -6.58 -9.34
CA SER A 2 11.58 -6.36 -8.24
C SER A 2 10.20 -6.02 -8.80
N LEU A 3 9.14 -6.60 -8.23
CA LEU A 3 7.75 -6.26 -8.59
C LEU A 3 7.42 -4.87 -8.05
N ARG A 4 6.74 -4.04 -8.83
CA ARG A 4 6.20 -2.75 -8.37
C ARG A 4 4.71 -2.89 -8.16
N ILE A 5 4.26 -2.87 -6.91
CA ILE A 5 2.86 -3.11 -6.54
C ILE A 5 2.25 -1.80 -6.04
N CYS A 6 1.10 -1.45 -6.63
CA CYS A 6 0.28 -0.32 -6.18
C CYS A 6 -0.81 -0.82 -5.23
N ILE A 7 -0.95 -0.16 -4.09
CA ILE A 7 -2.01 -0.41 -3.11
C ILE A 7 -2.88 0.83 -3.02
N LEU A 8 -4.17 0.66 -3.28
CA LEU A 8 -5.18 1.70 -3.11
C LEU A 8 -5.93 1.44 -1.81
N GLU A 9 -5.83 2.36 -0.86
CA GLU A 9 -6.64 2.34 0.35
C GLU A 9 -7.96 3.05 0.08
N THR A 10 -9.02 2.25 -0.01
CA THR A 10 -10.41 2.72 -0.14
C THR A 10 -11.12 2.85 1.19
N ASP A 11 -10.44 2.53 2.29
CA ASP A 11 -11.00 2.55 3.63
C ASP A 11 -10.06 3.25 4.61
N ILE A 12 -10.63 3.94 5.59
CA ILE A 12 -9.89 4.59 6.66
C ILE A 12 -9.88 3.64 7.85
N LEU A 13 -8.68 3.24 8.25
CA LEU A 13 -8.50 2.37 9.40
C LEU A 13 -9.16 3.00 10.64
N ARG A 14 -9.84 2.18 11.44
CA ARG A 14 -10.51 2.68 12.65
C ARG A 14 -9.51 3.42 13.56
N PRO A 15 -9.87 4.56 14.16
CA PRO A 15 -8.94 5.41 14.90
C PRO A 15 -8.15 4.65 15.97
N GLU A 16 -8.76 3.66 16.63
CA GLU A 16 -8.11 2.87 17.69
C GLU A 16 -6.96 1.99 17.15
N LEU A 17 -6.96 1.70 15.86
CA LEU A 17 -5.97 0.86 15.19
C LEU A 17 -4.91 1.70 14.44
N VAL A 18 -5.17 2.99 14.21
CA VAL A 18 -4.28 3.88 13.43
C VAL A 18 -2.93 4.01 14.11
N ASP A 19 -2.89 4.16 15.44
CA ASP A 19 -1.62 4.25 16.18
C ASP A 19 -0.77 2.98 16.06
N GLN A 20 -1.39 1.82 15.89
CA GLN A 20 -0.69 0.53 15.85
C GLN A 20 -0.27 0.11 14.44
N TYR A 21 -1.10 0.42 13.44
CA TYR A 21 -0.94 -0.09 12.08
C TYR A 21 -0.74 0.99 11.02
N GLN A 22 -1.03 2.25 11.34
CA GLN A 22 -0.97 3.44 10.46
C GLN A 22 -1.93 3.40 9.26
N GLY A 23 -2.17 2.23 8.67
CA GLY A 23 -3.07 2.02 7.53
C GLY A 23 -3.08 0.56 7.09
N TYR A 24 -3.99 0.22 6.19
CA TYR A 24 -4.08 -1.11 5.60
C TYR A 24 -2.87 -1.42 4.71
N GLY A 25 -2.36 -0.44 3.95
CA GLY A 25 -1.20 -0.57 3.08
C GLY A 25 0.09 -0.90 3.83
N GLN A 26 0.27 -0.35 5.03
CA GLN A 26 1.40 -0.72 5.91
C GLN A 26 1.31 -2.17 6.39
N MET A 27 0.10 -2.66 6.71
CA MET A 27 -0.08 -4.08 7.05
C MET A 27 0.25 -5.00 5.87
N PHE A 28 -0.13 -4.60 4.65
CA PHE A 28 0.23 -5.32 3.44
C PHE A 28 1.74 -5.34 3.20
N GLN A 29 2.42 -4.20 3.32
CA GLN A 29 3.89 -4.13 3.23
C GLN A 29 4.56 -5.09 4.23
N ARG A 30 4.08 -5.12 5.49
CA ARG A 30 4.58 -6.05 6.50
C ARG A 30 4.34 -7.51 6.12
N LEU A 31 3.15 -7.85 5.62
CA LEU A 31 2.83 -9.21 5.17
C LEU A 31 3.79 -9.66 4.06
N PHE A 32 4.04 -8.81 3.07
CA PHE A 32 4.92 -9.12 1.95
C PHE A 32 6.40 -9.11 2.31
N SER A 33 6.82 -8.36 3.34
CA SER A 33 8.20 -8.41 3.85
C SER A 33 8.61 -9.79 4.37
N GLN A 34 7.63 -10.64 4.70
CA GLN A 34 7.85 -12.02 5.14
C GLN A 34 7.96 -13.01 3.96
N GLN A 35 7.66 -12.57 2.74
CA GLN A 35 7.75 -13.40 1.54
C GLN A 35 9.13 -13.19 0.87
N PRO A 36 9.72 -14.23 0.26
CA PRO A 36 10.98 -14.13 -0.47
C PRO A 36 10.79 -13.50 -1.87
N ILE A 37 9.96 -12.47 -1.97
CA ILE A 37 9.64 -11.77 -3.21
C ILE A 37 10.21 -10.35 -3.08
N ALA A 38 11.11 -9.99 -4.00
CA ALA A 38 11.56 -8.61 -4.11
C ALA A 38 10.41 -7.78 -4.69
N ALA A 39 9.71 -7.00 -3.84
CA ALA A 39 8.62 -6.13 -4.25
C ALA A 39 8.75 -4.73 -3.62
N GLU A 40 8.46 -3.71 -4.40
CA GLU A 40 8.34 -2.32 -4.01
C GLU A 40 6.87 -1.96 -3.96
N PHE A 41 6.43 -1.39 -2.83
CA PHE A 41 5.03 -1.08 -2.59
C PHE A 41 4.85 0.43 -2.52
N THR A 42 3.89 0.94 -3.29
CA THR A 42 3.42 2.32 -3.15
C THR A 42 1.97 2.30 -2.69
N VAL A 43 1.67 3.02 -1.62
CA VAL A 43 0.34 3.11 -1.03
C VAL A 43 -0.23 4.49 -1.35
N TYR A 44 -1.47 4.52 -1.84
CA TYR A 44 -2.23 5.74 -2.08
C TYR A 44 -3.56 5.64 -1.34
N ASN A 45 -3.92 6.70 -0.61
CA ASN A 45 -5.21 6.76 0.07
C ASN A 45 -6.24 7.50 -0.78
N GLU A 46 -7.15 6.74 -1.41
CA GLU A 46 -8.21 7.29 -2.26
C GLU A 46 -9.18 8.17 -1.46
N MET A 47 -9.40 7.84 -0.18
CA MET A 47 -10.26 8.63 0.70
C MET A 47 -9.66 10.00 1.05
N GLN A 48 -8.33 10.16 0.93
CA GLN A 48 -7.63 11.44 1.01
C GLN A 48 -7.42 12.11 -0.35
N GLY A 49 -7.92 11.49 -1.44
CA GLY A 49 -7.74 11.98 -2.80
C GLY A 49 -6.35 11.70 -3.37
N GLU A 50 -5.59 10.79 -2.78
CA GLU A 50 -4.29 10.36 -3.28
C GLU A 50 -4.49 9.26 -4.31
N TYR A 51 -3.90 9.45 -5.49
CA TYR A 51 -3.94 8.52 -6.59
C TYR A 51 -2.56 8.41 -7.24
N PRO A 52 -2.19 7.24 -7.77
CA PRO A 52 -1.03 7.14 -8.65
C PRO A 52 -1.23 8.08 -9.84
N ARG A 53 -0.15 8.72 -10.25
CA ARG A 53 -0.14 9.52 -11.48
C ARG A 53 -0.32 8.59 -12.68
N ASP A 54 -1.00 9.08 -13.72
CA ASP A 54 -1.28 8.32 -14.95
C ASP A 54 -0.01 7.86 -15.71
N ASP A 55 1.14 8.49 -15.43
CA ASP A 55 2.45 8.14 -16.01
C ASP A 55 3.15 6.98 -15.29
N LEU A 56 2.60 6.48 -14.17
CA LEU A 56 3.15 5.38 -13.41
C LEU A 56 2.59 4.03 -13.90
N SER A 57 3.48 3.05 -14.02
CA SER A 57 3.14 1.66 -14.33
C SER A 57 3.57 0.75 -13.19
N TYR A 58 2.70 -0.20 -12.87
CA TYR A 58 2.83 -1.19 -11.81
C TYR A 58 2.59 -2.60 -12.39
N ASP A 59 3.19 -3.60 -11.76
CA ASP A 59 3.02 -5.01 -12.14
C ASP A 59 1.66 -5.53 -11.62
N VAL A 60 1.05 -6.44 -12.39
CA VAL A 60 -0.29 -7.02 -12.15
C VAL A 60 -0.22 -8.49 -11.76
#